data_AF-A0A950DU99-F1
#
_entry.id   AF-A0A950DU99-F1
#
_cell.length_a   1.000
_cell.length_b   1.000
_cell.length_c   1.000
_cell.angle_alpha   90.00
_cell.angle_beta   90.00
_cell.angle_gamma   90.00
#
_symmetry.space_group_name_H-M   'P 1'
#
loop_
_entity.id
_entity.type
_entity.pdbx_description
1 polymer ?
#
loop_
_entity_poly.entity_id
_entity_poly.type
_entity_poly.pdbx_seq_one_letter_code
_entity_poly.pdbx_strand_id
1 'polypeptide(L)'
;KIYAGLVHDLDSGGARYSAALSEVDLGDPEDVKVTVPNEDGAVLVHLGDTSFQERFRTYESHVQLWRQQYHRLESVDLRFDRQVIVHPVIASAPEPGPHGSQPDSAIPHNSTPVWKRKPSSRGHGQPLARHTDGH
;
A
#
# COMPACT_ATOMS: atom_id res chain seq x y z
N LYS A 1 23.89 -12.24 -2.28
CA LYS A 1 24.74 -11.06 -2.62
C LYS A 1 23.94 -9.75 -2.76
N ILE A 2 22.61 -9.78 -2.73
CA ILE A 2 21.73 -8.61 -2.90
C ILE A 2 21.97 -7.56 -1.79
N TYR A 3 22.14 -7.98 -0.53
CA TYR A 3 22.44 -7.08 0.59
C TYR A 3 23.62 -6.13 0.32
N ALA A 4 24.76 -6.68 -0.13
CA ALA A 4 25.96 -5.88 -0.36
C ALA A 4 25.78 -4.87 -1.50
N GLY A 5 25.02 -5.26 -2.54
CA GLY A 5 24.63 -4.35 -3.62
C GLY A 5 23.73 -3.23 -3.13
N LEU A 6 22.70 -3.57 -2.35
CA LEU A 6 21.79 -2.60 -1.73
C LEU A 6 22.55 -1.60 -0.86
N VAL A 7 23.38 -2.06 0.07
CA VAL A 7 24.15 -1.19 0.97
C VAL A 7 25.09 -0.29 0.18
N HIS A 8 25.78 -0.82 -0.83
CA HIS A 8 26.67 -0.05 -1.68
C HIS A 8 25.92 1.03 -2.49
N ASP A 9 24.76 0.70 -3.03
CA ASP A 9 23.91 1.62 -3.79
C ASP A 9 23.32 2.72 -2.89
N LEU A 10 22.84 2.36 -1.71
CA LEU A 10 22.34 3.29 -0.69
C LEU A 10 23.42 4.19 -0.08
N ASP A 11 24.66 3.71 0.01
CA ASP A 11 25.80 4.51 0.49
C ASP A 11 26.39 5.40 -0.61
N SER A 12 26.32 4.99 -1.89
CA SER A 12 26.85 5.76 -3.04
C SER A 12 26.20 7.14 -3.20
N GLY A 13 24.97 7.31 -2.70
CA GLY A 13 24.28 8.61 -2.66
C GLY A 13 24.85 9.61 -1.63
N GLY A 14 25.83 9.22 -0.82
CA GLY A 14 26.52 10.07 0.16
C GLY A 14 25.78 10.29 1.49
N ALA A 15 24.54 9.83 1.61
CA ALA A 15 23.70 10.03 2.80
C ALA A 15 23.75 8.85 3.80
N ARG A 16 24.51 7.78 3.50
CA ARG A 16 24.55 6.54 4.31
C ARG A 16 23.15 6.04 4.66
N TYR A 17 22.26 5.95 3.67
CA TYR A 17 20.87 5.54 3.91
C TYR A 17 20.76 4.16 4.58
N SER A 18 21.73 3.28 4.33
CA SER A 18 21.86 1.98 5.00
C SER A 18 21.95 2.05 6.52
N ALA A 19 22.50 3.12 7.09
CA ALA A 19 22.59 3.32 8.54
C ALA A 19 21.27 3.81 9.17
N ALA A 20 20.38 4.38 8.34
CA ALA A 20 19.05 4.78 8.77
C ALA A 20 18.06 3.62 8.75
N LEU A 21 18.43 2.43 8.25
CA LEU A 21 17.57 1.24 8.22
C LEU A 21 17.78 0.42 9.49
N SER A 22 16.69 -0.03 10.11
CA SER A 22 16.76 -1.00 11.23
C SER A 22 16.83 -2.43 10.72
N GLU A 23 16.12 -2.73 9.64
CA GLU A 23 16.02 -4.08 9.10
C GLU A 23 15.94 -4.07 7.57
N VAL A 24 16.46 -5.12 6.95
CA VAL A 24 16.41 -5.35 5.50
C VAL A 24 15.99 -6.79 5.28
N ASP A 25 14.82 -6.98 4.69
CA ASP A 25 14.34 -8.29 4.25
C ASP A 25 14.70 -8.51 2.78
N LEU A 26 15.38 -9.63 2.53
CA LEU A 26 15.82 -10.08 1.21
C LEU A 26 15.25 -11.46 0.89
N GLY A 27 14.15 -11.84 1.54
CA GLY A 27 13.49 -13.13 1.32
C GLY A 27 13.06 -13.31 -0.13
N ASP A 28 12.64 -12.22 -0.77
CA ASP A 28 12.27 -12.17 -2.17
C ASP A 28 13.30 -11.36 -2.98
N PRO A 29 13.94 -11.96 -4.00
CA PRO A 29 14.84 -11.21 -4.88
C PRO A 29 14.11 -10.18 -5.73
N GLU A 30 12.79 -10.35 -5.92
CA GLU A 30 11.94 -9.43 -6.67
C GLU A 30 11.31 -8.32 -5.80
N ASP A 31 11.43 -8.44 -4.47
CA ASP A 31 10.82 -7.55 -3.49
C ASP A 31 11.72 -7.37 -2.28
N VAL A 32 12.74 -6.52 -2.42
CA VAL A 32 13.57 -6.09 -1.30
C VAL A 32 12.78 -5.12 -0.43
N LYS A 33 12.62 -5.47 0.84
CA LYS A 33 11.91 -4.65 1.82
C LYS A 33 12.91 -4.09 2.81
N VAL A 34 12.76 -2.82 3.16
CA VAL A 34 13.59 -2.17 4.17
C VAL A 34 12.71 -1.54 5.24
N THR A 35 13.08 -1.71 6.50
CA THR A 35 12.36 -1.15 7.63
C THR A 35 13.09 0.11 8.10
N VAL A 36 12.42 1.25 7.98
CA VAL A 36 12.93 2.54 8.43
C VAL A 36 12.31 2.86 9.80
N PRO A 37 13.11 2.92 10.89
CA PRO A 37 12.65 3.40 12.18
C PRO A 37 12.24 4.87 12.06
N ASN A 38 11.16 5.22 12.77
CA ASN A 38 10.60 6.56 12.82
C ASN A 38 10.11 6.89 14.24
N GLU A 39 9.84 8.16 14.52
CA GLU A 39 9.35 8.59 15.84
C GLU A 39 8.00 7.95 16.20
N ASP A 40 7.15 7.68 15.20
CA ASP A 40 5.83 7.08 15.36
C ASP A 40 5.84 5.54 15.22
N GLY A 41 7.00 4.90 15.06
CA GLY A 41 7.14 3.45 14.91
C GLY A 41 8.15 3.05 13.84
N ALA A 42 7.77 2.15 12.93
CA ALA A 42 8.62 1.73 11.83
C ALA A 42 7.81 1.71 10.54
N VAL A 43 8.42 2.14 9.44
CA VAL A 43 7.80 2.15 8.12
C VAL A 43 8.48 1.10 7.27
N LEU A 44 7.71 0.14 6.77
CA LEU A 44 8.20 -0.84 5.83
C LEU A 44 8.20 -0.24 4.43
N VAL A 45 9.32 -0.28 3.72
CA VAL A 45 9.46 0.28 2.38
C VAL A 45 9.82 -0.83 1.40
N HIS A 46 8.96 -1.07 0.43
CA HIS A 46 9.20 -2.04 -0.64
C HIS A 46 9.93 -1.33 -1.78
N LEU A 47 11.21 -1.66 -1.96
CA LEU A 47 12.04 -1.10 -3.01
C LEU A 47 11.90 -1.88 -4.33
N GLY A 48 11.57 -3.17 -4.26
CA GLY A 48 11.50 -4.06 -5.42
C GLY A 48 12.83 -4.76 -5.70
N ASP A 49 13.11 -5.03 -6.98
CA ASP A 49 14.28 -5.82 -7.41
C ASP A 49 15.42 -4.96 -7.97
N THR A 50 15.11 -3.73 -8.40
CA THR A 50 16.02 -2.84 -9.16
C THR A 50 15.91 -1.37 -8.73
N SER A 51 16.95 -0.60 -9.06
CA SER A 51 17.03 0.87 -8.88
C SER A 51 16.86 1.35 -7.43
N PHE A 52 17.41 0.62 -6.45
CA PHE A 52 17.21 0.89 -5.02
C PHE A 52 17.46 2.35 -4.61
N GLN A 53 18.57 2.96 -5.05
CA GLN A 53 18.90 4.35 -4.76
C GLN A 53 17.84 5.33 -5.31
N GLU A 54 17.36 5.12 -6.54
CA GLU A 54 16.36 6.02 -7.15
C GLU A 54 14.99 5.90 -6.46
N ARG A 55 14.59 4.68 -6.11
CA ARG A 55 13.41 4.41 -5.28
C ARG A 55 13.51 5.10 -3.93
N PHE A 56 14.66 4.96 -3.27
CA PHE A 56 14.88 5.54 -1.94
C PHE A 56 14.92 7.08 -1.98
N ARG A 57 15.49 7.69 -3.03
CA ARG A 57 15.45 9.15 -3.21
C ARG A 57 14.03 9.67 -3.42
N THR A 58 13.20 8.91 -4.15
CA THR A 58 11.78 9.24 -4.32
C THR A 58 11.04 9.17 -2.99
N TYR A 59 11.32 8.16 -2.17
CA TYR A 59 10.81 8.06 -0.81
C TYR A 59 11.21 9.27 0.04
N GLU A 60 12.50 9.58 0.14
CA GLU A 60 13.01 10.72 0.93
C GLU A 60 12.39 12.06 0.49
N SER A 61 12.20 12.25 -0.81
CA SER A 61 11.58 13.46 -1.36
C SER A 61 10.10 13.60 -0.96
N HIS A 62 9.36 12.50 -0.91
CA HIS A 62 7.90 12.51 -0.73
C HIS A 62 7.44 12.12 0.67
N VAL A 63 8.28 11.47 1.48
CA VAL A 63 7.95 10.99 2.83
C VAL A 63 7.51 12.14 3.74
N GLN A 64 8.11 13.32 3.58
CA GLN A 64 7.70 14.53 4.29
C GLN A 64 6.25 14.88 4.00
N LEU A 65 5.84 14.89 2.73
CA LEU A 65 4.47 15.17 2.33
C LEU A 65 3.50 14.10 2.82
N TRP A 66 3.85 12.82 2.69
CA TRP A 66 2.99 11.73 3.15
C TRP A 66 2.79 11.74 4.65
N ARG A 67 3.82 12.07 5.44
CA ARG A 67 3.70 12.22 6.90
C ARG A 67 2.81 13.40 7.31
N GLN A 68 2.75 14.47 6.52
CA GLN A 68 1.81 15.55 6.77
C GLN A 68 0.36 15.14 6.47
N GLN A 69 0.16 14.29 5.46
CA GLN A 69 -1.16 13.82 5.03
C GLN A 69 -1.68 12.66 5.88
N TYR A 70 -0.78 11.78 6.31
CA TYR A 70 -1.07 10.57 7.08
C TYR A 70 -0.34 10.64 8.41
N HIS A 71 -1.11 10.59 9.50
CA HIS A 71 -0.57 10.65 10.86
C HIS A 71 0.44 9.53 11.14
N ARG A 72 0.22 8.34 10.55
CA ARG A 72 1.09 7.17 10.71
C ARG A 72 1.15 6.33 9.43
N LEU A 73 2.36 6.03 9.00
CA LEU A 73 2.65 5.16 7.86
C LEU A 73 3.01 3.78 8.35
N GLU A 74 2.40 2.74 7.77
CA GLU A 74 2.75 1.35 8.05
C GLU A 74 3.73 0.84 6.99
N SER A 75 3.35 0.97 5.72
CA SER A 75 4.14 0.47 4.59
C SER A 75 4.08 1.43 3.40
N VAL A 76 5.14 1.47 2.59
CA VAL A 76 5.21 2.24 1.36
C VAL A 76 5.78 1.35 0.26
N ASP A 77 5.03 1.18 -0.82
CA ASP A 77 5.46 0.41 -1.98
C ASP A 77 5.92 1.34 -3.11
N LEU A 78 7.21 1.22 -3.46
CA LEU A 78 7.88 2.01 -4.49
C LEU A 78 8.22 1.17 -5.72
N ARG A 79 7.79 -0.10 -5.79
CA ARG A 79 8.16 -1.02 -6.88
C ARG A 79 7.71 -0.51 -8.24
N PHE A 80 6.72 0.37 -8.27
CA PHE A 80 6.17 0.95 -9.48
C PHE A 80 6.95 2.20 -9.93
N ASP A 81 7.43 2.21 -11.16
CA ASP A 81 8.28 3.26 -11.75
C ASP A 81 7.82 4.71 -11.54
N ARG A 82 6.52 4.95 -11.54
CA ARG A 82 5.93 6.29 -11.42
C ARG A 82 4.83 6.39 -10.36
N GLN A 83 4.66 5.36 -9.55
CA GLN A 83 3.60 5.29 -8.56
C GLN A 83 4.18 4.88 -7.23
N VAL A 84 3.72 5.56 -6.19
CA VAL A 84 4.03 5.18 -4.82
C VAL A 84 2.72 4.84 -4.14
N ILE A 85 2.62 3.62 -3.63
CA ILE A 85 1.45 3.18 -2.89
C ILE A 85 1.79 3.29 -1.42
N VAL A 86 1.12 4.23 -0.74
CA VAL A 86 1.29 4.46 0.69
C VAL A 86 0.19 3.72 1.43
N HIS A 87 0.58 2.83 2.34
CA HIS A 87 -0.31 2.15 3.27
C HIS A 87 -0.18 2.80 4.66
N PRO A 88 -1.09 3.72 5.03
CA PRO A 88 -1.14 4.24 6.39
C PRO A 88 -1.61 3.17 7.37
N VAL A 89 -1.24 3.32 8.64
CA VAL A 89 -1.88 2.56 9.73
C VAL A 89 -3.31 3.08 9.85
N ILE A 90 -4.23 2.48 9.10
CA ILE A 90 -5.64 2.51 9.45
C ILE A 90 -5.74 1.65 10.69
N ALA A 91 -6.06 2.24 11.84
CA ALA A 91 -6.48 1.47 12.99
C ALA A 91 -7.64 0.59 12.52
N SER A 92 -7.33 -0.68 12.24
CA SER A 92 -8.33 -1.69 11.97
C SER A 92 -9.32 -1.57 13.11
N ALA A 93 -10.59 -1.30 12.76
CA ALA A 93 -11.68 -1.53 13.68
C ALA A 93 -11.42 -2.89 14.37
N PRO A 94 -11.66 -3.01 15.69
CA PRO A 94 -11.30 -4.21 16.44
C PRO A 94 -11.74 -5.45 15.67
N GLU A 95 -10.78 -6.31 15.34
CA GLU A 95 -11.08 -7.65 14.86
C GLU A 95 -12.11 -8.27 15.82
N PRO A 96 -13.27 -8.76 15.34
CA PRO A 96 -14.15 -9.55 16.18
C PRO A 96 -13.50 -10.92 16.43
N GLY A 97 -12.53 -10.97 17.35
CA GLY A 97 -12.07 -12.17 18.03
C GLY A 97 -11.41 -13.26 17.17
N PRO A 98 -10.74 -14.22 17.81
CA PRO A 98 -10.13 -15.33 17.11
C PRO A 98 -11.22 -16.15 16.45
N HIS A 99 -10.95 -16.52 15.20
CA HIS A 99 -11.60 -17.56 14.43
C HIS A 99 -11.93 -18.76 15.34
N GLY A 100 -13.18 -18.81 15.80
CA GLY A 100 -13.77 -20.04 16.30
C GLY A 100 -13.71 -21.06 15.17
N SER A 101 -13.16 -22.23 15.45
CA SER A 101 -13.02 -23.35 14.53
C SER A 101 -14.25 -23.51 13.64
N GLN A 102 -14.09 -23.29 12.34
CA GLN A 102 -15.05 -23.76 11.35
C GLN A 102 -14.29 -24.68 10.38
N PRO A 103 -14.62 -25.98 10.34
CA PRO A 103 -13.93 -26.92 9.49
C PRO A 103 -14.38 -26.76 8.03
N ASP A 104 -13.41 -26.86 7.13
CA ASP A 104 -13.48 -27.26 5.72
C ASP A 104 -14.81 -27.05 4.96
N SER A 105 -14.84 -26.00 4.14
CA SER A 105 -15.69 -25.98 2.93
C SER A 105 -15.03 -25.12 1.86
N ALA A 106 -14.53 -25.80 0.84
CA ALA A 106 -13.86 -25.26 -0.33
C ALA A 106 -14.56 -24.04 -0.96
N ILE A 107 -13.80 -22.94 -1.13
CA ILE A 107 -14.11 -21.88 -2.09
C ILE A 107 -12.77 -21.35 -2.67
N PRO A 108 -12.58 -21.35 -4.01
CA PRO A 108 -11.34 -20.87 -4.62
C PRO A 108 -11.18 -19.35 -4.49
N HIS A 109 -9.94 -18.94 -4.26
CA HIS A 109 -9.43 -17.58 -4.16
C HIS A 109 -9.60 -16.82 -5.50
N ASN A 110 -10.57 -15.90 -5.56
CA ASN A 110 -10.66 -14.91 -6.64
C ASN A 110 -10.40 -13.50 -6.09
N SER A 111 -9.12 -13.18 -5.91
CA SER A 111 -8.65 -11.82 -5.68
C SER A 111 -8.79 -10.99 -6.96
N THR A 112 -9.66 -9.99 -6.96
CA THR A 112 -9.54 -8.85 -7.88
C THR A 112 -9.69 -7.54 -7.11
N PRO A 113 -8.73 -6.59 -7.24
CA PRO A 113 -8.82 -5.28 -6.63
C PRO A 113 -9.90 -4.43 -7.31
N VAL A 114 -10.78 -3.84 -6.51
CA VAL A 114 -11.88 -2.98 -6.95
C VAL A 114 -11.35 -1.65 -7.51
N TRP A 115 -11.10 -1.60 -8.82
CA TRP A 115 -11.06 -0.32 -9.54
C TRP A 115 -12.50 0.12 -9.74
N LYS A 116 -12.92 1.17 -9.02
CA LYS A 116 -14.26 1.77 -9.08
C LYS A 116 -14.52 2.40 -10.45
N ARG A 117 -14.73 1.58 -11.48
CA ARG A 117 -15.55 1.97 -12.63
C ARG A 117 -16.99 1.72 -12.19
N LYS A 118 -17.82 2.75 -12.19
CA LYS A 118 -19.26 2.60 -11.99
C LYS A 118 -19.88 2.09 -13.30
N PRO A 119 -20.49 0.89 -13.37
CA PRO A 119 -21.50 0.62 -14.37
C PRO A 119 -22.89 0.87 -13.79
N SER A 120 -23.70 1.52 -14.61
CA SER A 120 -25.12 1.78 -14.46
C SER A 120 -25.93 0.53 -14.08
N SER A 121 -26.96 0.68 -13.23
CA SER A 121 -28.21 -0.10 -13.36
C SER A 121 -29.35 0.45 -12.50
N ARG A 122 -30.37 0.98 -13.20
CA ARG A 122 -31.75 0.47 -13.18
C ARG A 122 -32.53 0.54 -11.86
N GLY A 123 -33.23 1.65 -11.66
CA GLY A 123 -34.46 1.70 -10.86
C GLY A 123 -35.68 1.74 -11.77
N HIS A 124 -36.32 0.60 -12.00
CA HIS A 124 -37.72 0.54 -12.41
C HIS A 124 -38.55 1.13 -11.27
N GLY A 125 -39.38 2.13 -11.57
CA GLY A 125 -40.34 2.71 -10.64
C GLY A 125 -41.43 3.41 -11.43
N GLN A 126 -42.38 2.63 -11.94
CA GLN A 126 -43.69 3.15 -12.29
C GLN A 126 -44.34 3.70 -11.00
N PRO A 127 -45.06 4.83 -11.09
CA PRO A 127 -46.47 4.71 -10.77
C PRO A 127 -47.39 5.33 -11.82
N LEU A 128 -48.51 4.63 -12.02
CA LEU A 128 -49.68 4.96 -12.81
C LEU A 128 -50.57 6.00 -12.08
N ALA A 129 -51.33 6.77 -12.87
CA ALA A 129 -52.54 7.59 -12.55
C ALA A 129 -52.30 9.06 -12.17
N ARG A 130 -53.10 10.06 -12.57
CA ARG A 130 -54.31 10.21 -13.42
C ARG A 130 -54.64 11.74 -13.51
N HIS A 131 -55.17 12.20 -14.67
CA HIS A 131 -56.13 13.33 -14.89
C HIS A 131 -55.55 14.76 -14.78
N THR A 132 -55.86 15.79 -15.59
CA THR A 132 -57.11 16.31 -16.23
C THR A 132 -56.74 17.15 -17.50
N ASP A 133 -57.38 16.98 -18.66
CA ASP A 133 -58.43 17.84 -19.26
C ASP A 133 -58.25 19.38 -19.23
N GLY A 134 -58.34 20.00 -20.42
CA GLY A 134 -59.03 21.29 -20.62
C GLY A 134 -58.20 22.59 -20.70
N HIS A 135 -57.84 23.02 -21.93
CA HIS A 135 -58.34 24.23 -22.63
C HIS A 135 -57.32 24.71 -23.68
#